data_AF-A0A7C5EV68-F1
#
_entry.id   AF-A0A7C5EV68-F1
#
_cell.length_a   1.000
_cell.length_b   1.000
_cell.length_c   1.000
_cell.angle_alpha   90.00
_cell.angle_beta   90.00
_cell.angle_gamma   90.00
#
_symmetry.space_group_name_H-M   'P 1'
#
loop_
_entity.id
_entity.type
_entity.pdbx_description
1 polymer ?
#
loop_
_entity_poly.entity_id
_entity_poly.type
_entity_poly.pdbx_seq_one_letter_code
_entity_poly.pdbx_strand_id
1 'polypeptide(L)'
;MNLWALWGKTYSVNEGRATRPLLCHMVDVAEVVGAMWDTCLGEGLRRHIAEALGCDEEGARRTIMFWASLHDLGKASPAFQRRYEPAVPLLEKEGLKFPQILKAESSHHGAITVWAVTKLLRALGLSVEWASGVAKAVGGHHGTWPSNLEVENFAAPSHRGGNEWQSLREQLSAQMADLIMPPCINPSDQPFELRNAILTLLSGLTSVSDWIASIEDLFTTSPAPQNLCEYTIL
;
A
#
# COMPACT_ATOMS: atom_id res chain seq x y z
N MET A 1 -5.32 -9.25 -17.11
CA MET A 1 -5.96 -8.03 -16.61
C MET A 1 -4.87 -7.00 -16.45
N ASN A 2 -5.06 -5.80 -16.99
CA ASN A 2 -4.01 -4.78 -17.01
C ASN A 2 -3.88 -4.06 -15.65
N LEU A 3 -2.84 -4.36 -14.85
CA LEU A 3 -2.59 -3.71 -13.56
C LEU A 3 -2.35 -2.20 -13.68
N TRP A 4 -1.84 -1.76 -14.83
CA TRP A 4 -1.54 -0.36 -15.12
C TRP A 4 -2.79 0.50 -15.31
N ALA A 5 -3.97 -0.12 -15.48
CA ALA A 5 -5.23 0.59 -15.64
C ALA A 5 -5.81 1.13 -14.33
N LEU A 6 -5.40 0.58 -13.17
CA LEU A 6 -5.83 1.09 -11.87
C LEU A 6 -5.14 2.41 -11.58
N TRP A 7 -5.88 3.45 -11.24
CA TRP A 7 -5.28 4.72 -10.86
C TRP A 7 -5.06 4.82 -9.35
N GLY A 8 -3.94 5.42 -8.95
CA GLY A 8 -3.61 5.71 -7.54
C GLY A 8 -3.73 7.20 -7.21
N LYS A 9 -3.43 8.07 -8.18
CA LYS A 9 -3.48 9.52 -8.06
C LYS A 9 -4.09 10.14 -9.32
N THR A 10 -4.71 11.30 -9.16
CA THR A 10 -5.22 12.15 -10.25
C THR A 10 -4.54 13.51 -10.16
N TYR A 11 -4.12 14.06 -11.29
CA TYR A 11 -3.45 15.34 -11.39
C TYR A 11 -4.27 16.29 -12.24
N SER A 12 -4.22 17.57 -11.92
CA SER A 12 -4.79 18.60 -12.80
C SER A 12 -3.76 18.91 -13.87
N VAL A 13 -4.10 18.70 -15.13
CA VAL A 13 -3.27 19.09 -16.28
C VAL A 13 -3.97 20.17 -17.06
N ASN A 14 -3.22 21.00 -17.80
CA ASN A 14 -3.84 22.00 -18.68
C ASN A 14 -4.78 21.26 -19.66
N GLU A 15 -6.07 21.58 -19.58
CA GLU A 15 -7.18 20.97 -20.33
C GLU A 15 -7.67 19.57 -19.89
N GLY A 16 -7.37 19.10 -18.67
CA GLY A 16 -7.99 17.87 -18.17
C GLY A 16 -7.50 17.33 -16.82
N ARG A 17 -7.77 16.03 -16.59
CA ARG A 17 -7.17 15.27 -15.48
C ARG A 17 -6.39 14.10 -16.03
N ALA A 18 -5.13 14.00 -15.65
CA ALA A 18 -4.31 12.81 -15.88
C ALA A 18 -4.38 11.89 -14.67
N THR A 19 -4.23 10.58 -14.88
CA THR A 19 -4.10 9.60 -13.82
C THR A 19 -2.70 9.02 -13.81
N ARG A 20 -2.26 8.61 -12.62
CA ARG A 20 -1.06 7.79 -12.48
C ARG A 20 -1.44 6.39 -12.02
N PRO A 21 -0.85 5.34 -12.61
CA PRO A 21 -1.11 3.99 -12.19
C PRO A 21 -0.85 3.79 -10.69
N LEU A 22 -1.73 3.07 -10.02
CA LEU A 22 -1.61 2.72 -8.61
C LEU A 22 -0.29 2.01 -8.34
N LEU A 23 0.07 1.08 -9.22
CA LEU A 23 1.31 0.31 -9.11
C LEU A 23 2.55 1.22 -9.09
N CYS A 24 2.61 2.24 -9.95
CA CYS A 24 3.70 3.22 -9.93
C CYS A 24 3.78 3.96 -8.59
N HIS A 25 2.64 4.41 -8.06
CA HIS A 25 2.60 5.09 -6.76
C HIS A 25 3.06 4.19 -5.61
N MET A 26 2.74 2.90 -5.64
CA MET A 26 3.22 1.93 -4.67
C MET A 26 4.75 1.76 -4.73
N VAL A 27 5.33 1.76 -5.94
CA VAL A 27 6.79 1.72 -6.15
C VAL A 27 7.44 2.97 -5.57
N ASP A 28 6.96 4.17 -5.90
CA ASP A 28 7.56 5.40 -5.40
C ASP A 28 7.60 5.47 -3.89
N VAL A 29 6.50 5.09 -3.23
CA VAL A 29 6.46 5.08 -1.77
C VAL A 29 7.49 4.08 -1.22
N ALA A 30 7.68 2.93 -1.86
CA ALA A 30 8.74 2.00 -1.47
C ALA A 30 10.14 2.62 -1.64
N GLU A 31 10.41 3.26 -2.77
CA GLU A 31 11.70 3.90 -3.08
C GLU A 31 12.01 5.04 -2.08
N VAL A 32 11.02 5.89 -1.80
CA VAL A 32 11.15 6.96 -0.80
C VAL A 32 11.42 6.39 0.59
N VAL A 33 10.72 5.31 0.98
CA VAL A 33 10.98 4.62 2.25
C VAL A 33 12.40 4.07 2.30
N GLY A 34 12.89 3.47 1.21
CA GLY A 34 14.27 3.00 1.10
C GLY A 34 15.27 4.14 1.28
N ALA A 35 15.08 5.24 0.57
CA ALA A 35 15.92 6.43 0.70
C ALA A 35 15.89 6.99 2.14
N MET A 36 14.70 7.13 2.74
CA MET A 36 14.57 7.60 4.13
C MET A 36 15.19 6.65 5.15
N TRP A 37 15.12 5.34 4.91
CA TRP A 37 15.83 4.35 5.73
C TRP A 37 17.35 4.58 5.71
N ASP A 38 17.90 4.84 4.53
CA ASP A 38 19.34 5.01 4.34
C ASP A 38 19.84 6.36 4.89
N THR A 39 19.08 7.44 4.64
CA THR A 39 19.54 8.82 4.90
C THR A 39 18.98 9.45 6.17
N CYS A 40 17.83 9.01 6.67
CA CYS A 40 17.14 9.66 7.79
C CYS A 40 17.13 8.81 9.07
N LEU A 41 17.11 7.48 8.97
CA LEU A 41 17.14 6.62 10.15
C LEU A 41 18.57 6.39 10.62
N GLY A 42 18.84 6.73 11.88
CA GLY A 42 20.13 6.44 12.51
C GLY A 42 20.39 4.95 12.66
N GLU A 43 21.66 4.55 12.62
CA GLU A 43 22.11 3.15 12.67
C GLU A 43 21.50 2.37 13.86
N GLY A 44 21.43 2.99 15.04
CA GLY A 44 20.83 2.34 16.21
C GLY A 44 19.35 1.98 16.02
N LEU A 45 18.57 2.83 15.34
CA LEU A 45 17.16 2.56 15.05
C LEU A 45 17.02 1.46 13.98
N ARG A 46 17.87 1.48 12.94
CA ARG A 46 17.90 0.42 11.92
C ARG A 46 18.19 -0.94 12.51
N ARG A 47 19.24 -1.04 13.34
CA ARG A 47 19.58 -2.26 14.09
C ARG A 47 18.43 -2.74 14.95
N HIS A 48 17.78 -1.82 15.67
CA HIS A 48 16.67 -2.17 16.54
C HIS A 48 15.45 -2.73 15.79
N ILE A 49 15.13 -2.16 14.62
CA ILE A 49 14.07 -2.68 13.75
C ILE A 49 14.47 -4.07 13.22
N ALA A 50 15.72 -4.23 12.77
CA ALA A 50 16.22 -5.52 12.26
C ALA A 50 16.15 -6.64 13.31
N GLU A 51 16.58 -6.37 14.53
CA GLU A 51 16.46 -7.28 15.68
C GLU A 51 15.00 -7.65 15.96
N ALA A 52 14.09 -6.67 15.96
CA ALA A 52 12.68 -6.92 16.21
C ALA A 52 12.03 -7.80 15.13
N LEU A 53 12.42 -7.59 13.87
CA LEU A 53 11.96 -8.38 12.73
C LEU A 53 12.68 -9.74 12.60
N GLY A 54 13.75 -9.96 13.36
CA GLY A 54 14.53 -11.19 13.33
C GLY A 54 15.33 -11.38 12.03
N CYS A 55 15.83 -10.28 11.44
CA CYS A 55 16.61 -10.29 10.19
C CYS A 55 17.79 -9.30 10.26
N ASP A 56 18.55 -9.18 9.18
CA ASP A 56 19.61 -8.17 9.03
C ASP A 56 19.04 -6.80 8.64
N GLU A 57 19.86 -5.75 8.69
CA GLU A 57 19.41 -4.38 8.37
C GLU A 57 18.87 -4.26 6.94
N GLU A 58 19.45 -4.96 5.97
CA GLU A 58 18.96 -4.95 4.58
C GLU A 58 17.63 -5.71 4.44
N GLY A 59 17.47 -6.83 5.14
CA GLY A 59 16.21 -7.53 5.24
C GLY A 59 15.11 -6.69 5.88
N ALA A 60 15.45 -5.94 6.93
CA ALA A 60 14.55 -5.02 7.60
C ALA A 60 14.15 -3.86 6.68
N ARG A 61 15.11 -3.26 5.97
CA ARG A 61 14.89 -2.22 4.96
C ARG A 61 13.86 -2.67 3.93
N ARG A 62 14.11 -3.79 3.26
CA ARG A 62 13.21 -4.35 2.24
C ARG A 62 11.85 -4.74 2.79
N THR A 63 11.79 -5.22 4.03
CA THR A 63 10.51 -5.50 4.72
C THR A 63 9.69 -4.23 4.92
N ILE A 64 10.31 -3.16 5.43
CA ILE A 64 9.63 -1.88 5.70
C ILE A 64 9.19 -1.21 4.39
N MET A 65 10.03 -1.25 3.35
CA MET A 65 9.67 -0.82 1.99
C MET A 65 8.46 -1.59 1.46
N PHE A 66 8.47 -2.93 1.57
CA PHE A 66 7.36 -3.76 1.12
C PHE A 66 6.07 -3.43 1.87
N TRP A 67 6.09 -3.36 3.21
CA TRP A 67 4.90 -3.02 3.99
C TRP A 67 4.34 -1.64 3.62
N ALA A 68 5.19 -0.62 3.52
CA ALA A 68 4.78 0.73 3.16
C ALA A 68 4.24 0.82 1.72
N SER A 69 4.77 0.03 0.78
CA SER A 69 4.24 -0.03 -0.59
C SER A 69 2.76 -0.45 -0.64
N LEU A 70 2.28 -1.18 0.37
CA LEU A 70 0.91 -1.68 0.46
C LEU A 70 -0.08 -0.67 1.07
N HIS A 71 0.37 0.52 1.49
CA HIS A 71 -0.46 1.54 2.16
C HIS A 71 -1.76 1.86 1.38
N ASP A 72 -1.66 1.88 0.05
CA ASP A 72 -2.74 2.21 -0.87
C ASP A 72 -3.38 0.99 -1.54
N LEU A 73 -3.09 -0.24 -1.08
CA LEU A 73 -3.65 -1.47 -1.67
C LEU A 73 -5.20 -1.47 -1.72
N GLY A 74 -5.84 -0.80 -0.76
CA GLY A 74 -7.29 -0.60 -0.74
C GLY A 74 -7.84 0.27 -1.88
N LYS A 75 -7.01 1.01 -2.62
CA LYS A 75 -7.40 1.73 -3.84
C LYS A 75 -7.73 0.81 -4.99
N ALA A 76 -7.23 -0.44 -4.98
CA ALA A 76 -7.66 -1.50 -5.89
C ALA A 76 -9.04 -2.04 -5.45
N SER A 77 -10.05 -1.19 -5.54
CA SER A 77 -11.43 -1.47 -5.13
C SER A 77 -12.42 -0.65 -5.95
N PRO A 78 -13.66 -1.15 -6.14
CA PRO A 78 -14.69 -0.41 -6.86
C PRO A 78 -15.10 0.88 -6.12
N ALA A 79 -15.00 0.92 -4.78
CA ALA A 79 -15.30 2.12 -4.00
C ALA A 79 -14.33 3.28 -4.29
N PHE A 80 -13.06 2.98 -4.50
CA PHE A 80 -12.06 4.00 -4.82
C PHE A 80 -12.04 4.33 -6.31
N GLN A 81 -11.95 3.31 -7.18
CA GLN A 81 -11.74 3.53 -8.61
C GLN A 81 -12.88 4.32 -9.26
N ARG A 82 -14.12 4.19 -8.76
CA ARG A 82 -15.29 4.96 -9.25
C ARG A 82 -15.21 6.47 -9.01
N ARG A 83 -14.30 6.94 -8.16
CA ARG A 83 -14.14 8.37 -7.88
C ARG A 83 -13.63 9.14 -9.09
N TYR A 84 -13.01 8.45 -10.05
CA TYR A 84 -12.70 8.97 -11.37
C TYR A 84 -13.58 8.25 -12.39
N GLU A 85 -14.73 8.86 -12.68
CA GLU A 85 -15.77 8.29 -13.55
C GLU A 85 -15.25 7.79 -14.91
N PRO A 86 -14.30 8.46 -15.60
CA PRO A 86 -13.74 7.96 -16.85
C PRO A 86 -13.00 6.60 -16.74
N ALA A 87 -12.51 6.20 -15.56
CA ALA A 87 -11.86 4.89 -15.39
C ALA A 87 -12.85 3.72 -15.35
N VAL A 88 -14.11 3.96 -14.94
CA VAL A 88 -15.11 2.90 -14.77
C VAL A 88 -15.34 2.08 -16.05
N PRO A 89 -15.70 2.67 -17.20
CA PRO A 89 -15.95 1.90 -18.42
C PRO A 89 -14.69 1.19 -18.95
N LEU A 90 -13.49 1.70 -18.66
CA LEU A 90 -12.23 1.04 -19.03
C LEU A 90 -12.00 -0.23 -18.19
N LEU A 91 -12.25 -0.12 -16.89
CA LEU A 91 -12.10 -1.23 -15.94
C LEU A 91 -13.21 -2.28 -16.10
N GLU A 92 -14.43 -1.88 -16.46
CA GLU A 92 -15.52 -2.81 -16.80
C GLU A 92 -15.19 -3.64 -18.05
N LYS A 93 -14.53 -3.04 -19.06
CA LYS A 93 -14.04 -3.77 -20.25
C LYS A 93 -12.97 -4.82 -19.90
N GLU A 94 -12.20 -4.59 -18.84
CA GLU A 94 -11.25 -5.57 -18.29
C GLU A 94 -11.94 -6.68 -17.46
N GLY A 95 -13.27 -6.61 -17.30
CA GLY A 95 -14.07 -7.59 -16.56
C GLY A 95 -14.28 -7.27 -15.08
N LEU A 96 -13.95 -6.05 -14.63
CA LEU A 96 -14.18 -5.62 -13.25
C LEU A 96 -15.64 -5.22 -13.03
N LYS A 97 -16.23 -5.71 -11.93
CA LYS A 97 -17.61 -5.38 -11.57
C LYS A 97 -17.63 -4.21 -10.59
N PHE A 98 -18.58 -3.30 -10.77
CA PHE A 98 -18.82 -2.19 -9.85
C PHE A 98 -20.17 -2.37 -9.14
N PRO A 99 -20.19 -2.97 -7.93
CA PRO A 99 -21.42 -3.11 -7.16
C PRO A 99 -22.05 -1.75 -6.84
N GLN A 100 -23.37 -1.71 -6.67
CA GLN A 100 -24.03 -0.51 -6.16
C GLN A 100 -23.60 -0.26 -4.71
N ILE A 101 -23.28 0.99 -4.38
CA ILE A 101 -22.90 1.42 -3.04
C ILE A 101 -24.00 2.32 -2.51
N LEU A 102 -24.74 1.83 -1.51
CA LEU A 102 -25.92 2.50 -0.95
C LEU A 102 -25.57 3.68 -0.01
N LYS A 103 -24.30 3.79 0.41
CA LYS A 103 -23.78 4.89 1.23
C LYS A 103 -22.60 5.54 0.53
N ALA A 104 -22.77 6.75 0.03
CA ALA A 104 -21.67 7.60 -0.42
C ALA A 104 -20.95 8.21 0.80
N GLU A 105 -20.44 7.37 1.70
CA GLU A 105 -19.44 7.83 2.67
C GLU A 105 -18.10 7.84 1.93
N SER A 106 -17.28 8.87 2.18
CA SER A 106 -15.97 9.01 1.56
C SER A 106 -15.16 7.73 1.77
N SER A 107 -15.01 6.92 0.71
CA SER A 107 -14.15 5.73 0.70
C SER A 107 -12.86 5.95 1.50
N HIS A 108 -12.80 5.30 2.66
CA HIS A 108 -11.60 5.16 3.46
C HIS A 108 -10.85 3.97 2.87
N HIS A 109 -10.16 4.16 1.74
CA HIS A 109 -9.35 3.09 1.14
C HIS A 109 -8.39 2.49 2.17
N GLY A 110 -7.96 3.26 3.17
CA GLY A 110 -7.25 2.77 4.36
C GLY A 110 -7.93 1.59 5.07
N ALA A 111 -9.25 1.60 5.27
CA ALA A 111 -9.97 0.47 5.87
C ALA A 111 -9.94 -0.79 4.99
N ILE A 112 -10.04 -0.62 3.67
CA ILE A 112 -9.89 -1.72 2.70
C ILE A 112 -8.43 -2.21 2.68
N THR A 113 -7.45 -1.31 2.79
CA THR A 113 -6.04 -1.66 2.97
C THR A 113 -5.87 -2.51 4.22
N VAL A 114 -6.39 -2.09 5.38
CA VAL A 114 -6.28 -2.86 6.63
C VAL A 114 -6.82 -4.28 6.44
N TRP A 115 -8.02 -4.42 5.85
CA TRP A 115 -8.61 -5.72 5.55
C TRP A 115 -7.73 -6.58 4.63
N ALA A 116 -7.28 -6.01 3.51
CA ALA A 116 -6.53 -6.74 2.49
C ALA A 116 -5.13 -7.12 2.97
N VAL A 117 -4.41 -6.18 3.58
CA VAL A 117 -3.02 -6.37 4.06
C VAL A 117 -2.99 -7.33 5.25
N THR A 118 -3.97 -7.28 6.16
CA THR A 118 -4.06 -8.27 7.25
C THR A 118 -4.14 -9.68 6.68
N LYS A 119 -5.03 -9.91 5.70
CA LYS A 119 -5.20 -11.23 5.06
C LYS A 119 -3.93 -11.66 4.33
N LEU A 120 -3.32 -10.75 3.57
CA LEU A 120 -2.09 -11.00 2.81
C LEU A 120 -0.93 -11.41 3.74
N LEU A 121 -0.63 -10.59 4.74
CA LEU A 121 0.50 -10.83 5.65
C LEU A 121 0.31 -12.10 6.48
N ARG A 122 -0.92 -12.44 6.86
CA ARG A 122 -1.23 -13.73 7.49
C ARG A 122 -0.98 -14.91 6.56
N ALA A 123 -1.30 -14.79 5.27
CA ALA A 123 -0.99 -15.82 4.29
C ALA A 123 0.52 -15.97 4.06
N LEU A 124 1.29 -14.91 4.27
CA LEU A 124 2.76 -14.91 4.26
C LEU A 124 3.38 -15.40 5.58
N GLY A 125 2.58 -15.83 6.56
CA GLY A 125 3.06 -16.46 7.79
C GLY A 125 3.25 -15.54 9.00
N LEU A 126 2.91 -14.25 8.89
CA LEU A 126 2.98 -13.35 10.04
C LEU A 126 1.92 -13.71 11.09
N SER A 127 2.27 -13.50 12.37
CA SER A 127 1.32 -13.61 13.48
C SER A 127 0.14 -12.66 13.30
N VAL A 128 -0.96 -12.94 14.00
CA VAL A 128 -2.18 -12.11 13.92
C VAL A 128 -1.89 -10.68 14.37
N GLU A 129 -1.08 -10.54 15.41
CA GLU A 129 -0.71 -9.28 16.04
C GLU A 129 0.14 -8.43 15.09
N TRP A 130 1.15 -9.04 14.46
CA TRP A 130 1.99 -8.35 13.48
C TRP A 130 1.22 -8.03 12.20
N ALA A 131 0.49 -8.98 11.63
CA ALA A 131 -0.28 -8.75 10.40
C ALA A 131 -1.33 -7.63 10.58
N SER A 132 -2.09 -7.67 11.67
CA SER A 132 -3.09 -6.64 11.99
C SER A 132 -2.44 -5.30 12.34
N GLY A 133 -1.35 -5.32 13.11
CA GLY A 133 -0.61 -4.12 13.49
C GLY A 133 0.00 -3.38 12.30
N VAL A 134 0.71 -4.12 11.42
CA VAL A 134 1.28 -3.57 10.18
C VAL A 134 0.17 -3.03 9.29
N ALA A 135 -0.90 -3.80 9.10
CA ALA A 135 -2.02 -3.37 8.27
C ALA A 135 -2.67 -2.08 8.78
N LYS A 136 -2.85 -1.92 10.09
CA LYS A 136 -3.34 -0.67 10.72
C LYS A 136 -2.36 0.48 10.57
N ALA A 137 -1.07 0.25 10.77
CA ALA A 137 -0.03 1.26 10.62
C ALA A 137 0.00 1.85 9.20
N VAL A 138 0.02 0.99 8.17
CA VAL A 138 0.07 1.44 6.77
C VAL A 138 -1.29 1.87 6.24
N GLY A 139 -2.40 1.28 6.71
CA GLY A 139 -3.76 1.68 6.35
C GLY A 139 -4.20 3.00 7.01
N GLY A 140 -3.56 3.38 8.11
CA GLY A 140 -3.80 4.63 8.85
C GLY A 140 -2.97 5.82 8.37
N HIS A 141 -2.34 5.75 7.19
CA HIS A 141 -1.41 6.76 6.69
C HIS A 141 -2.02 8.16 6.47
N HIS A 142 -3.36 8.29 6.50
CA HIS A 142 -4.07 9.58 6.49
C HIS A 142 -4.22 10.21 7.89
N GLY A 143 -3.47 9.74 8.89
CA GLY A 143 -3.39 10.35 10.22
C GLY A 143 -4.32 9.72 11.27
N THR A 144 -5.03 8.64 10.95
CA THR A 144 -5.86 7.91 11.92
C THR A 144 -5.90 6.43 11.56
N TRP A 145 -5.63 5.57 12.54
CA TRP A 145 -5.68 4.11 12.35
C TRP A 145 -7.13 3.63 12.32
N PRO A 146 -7.57 2.91 11.26
CA PRO A 146 -8.92 2.39 11.20
C PRO A 146 -9.22 1.44 12.37
N SER A 147 -10.34 1.68 13.05
CA SER A 147 -10.92 0.78 14.04
C SER A 147 -11.47 -0.48 13.38
N ASN A 148 -11.66 -1.55 14.17
CA ASN A 148 -12.22 -2.79 13.64
C ASN A 148 -13.64 -2.57 13.06
N LEU A 149 -14.44 -1.71 13.70
CA LEU A 149 -15.78 -1.35 13.23
C LEU A 149 -15.74 -0.61 11.88
N GLU A 150 -14.80 0.31 11.69
CA GLU A 150 -14.59 0.97 10.40
C GLU A 150 -14.16 -0.02 9.32
N VAL A 151 -13.27 -0.97 9.65
CA VAL A 151 -12.88 -2.03 8.72
C VAL A 151 -14.09 -2.88 8.32
N GLU A 152 -14.92 -3.30 9.27
CA GLU A 152 -16.15 -4.06 9.00
C GLU A 152 -17.12 -3.30 8.10
N ASN A 153 -17.31 -2.00 8.34
CA ASN A 153 -18.23 -1.17 7.58
C ASN A 153 -17.71 -0.83 6.18
N PHE A 154 -16.44 -0.44 6.06
CA PHE A 154 -15.88 0.11 4.82
C PHE A 154 -15.17 -0.92 3.94
N ALA A 155 -14.88 -2.12 4.44
CA ALA A 155 -14.42 -3.27 3.65
C ALA A 155 -15.54 -4.27 3.31
N ALA A 156 -16.81 -3.85 3.41
CA ALA A 156 -17.95 -4.65 2.96
C ALA A 156 -17.80 -5.04 1.46
N PRO A 157 -18.36 -6.18 1.02
CA PRO A 157 -18.18 -6.68 -0.36
C PRO A 157 -18.55 -5.66 -1.46
N SER A 158 -19.54 -4.81 -1.23
CA SER A 158 -19.91 -3.73 -2.15
C SER A 158 -18.81 -2.68 -2.34
N HIS A 159 -17.97 -2.47 -1.32
CA HIS A 159 -16.89 -1.50 -1.34
C HIS A 159 -15.57 -2.10 -1.85
N ARG A 160 -15.18 -3.26 -1.33
CA ARG A 160 -13.91 -3.93 -1.69
C ARG A 160 -13.97 -4.72 -3.00
N GLY A 161 -15.16 -4.99 -3.50
CA GLY A 161 -15.38 -5.77 -4.71
C GLY A 161 -15.25 -7.29 -4.52
N GLY A 162 -15.54 -8.02 -5.61
CA GLY A 162 -15.53 -9.48 -5.66
C GLY A 162 -14.16 -10.11 -5.82
N ASN A 163 -14.14 -11.33 -6.36
CA ASN A 163 -12.93 -12.12 -6.56
C ASN A 163 -11.99 -11.49 -7.60
N GLU A 164 -12.54 -10.83 -8.60
CA GLU A 164 -11.78 -10.11 -9.63
C GLU A 164 -10.93 -8.98 -9.03
N TRP A 165 -11.49 -8.23 -8.07
CA TRP A 165 -10.75 -7.21 -7.32
C TRP A 165 -9.76 -7.80 -6.32
N GLN A 166 -10.10 -8.95 -5.74
CA GLN A 166 -9.18 -9.67 -4.86
C GLN A 166 -7.94 -10.15 -5.61
N SER A 167 -8.13 -10.72 -6.81
CA SER A 167 -7.03 -11.17 -7.66
C SER A 167 -6.12 -10.02 -8.06
N LEU A 168 -6.67 -8.83 -8.33
CA LEU A 168 -5.88 -7.63 -8.58
C LEU A 168 -5.01 -7.22 -7.39
N ARG A 169 -5.55 -7.22 -6.18
CA ARG A 169 -4.77 -6.91 -4.97
C ARG A 169 -3.66 -7.91 -4.75
N GLU A 170 -3.93 -9.20 -4.95
CA GLU A 170 -2.92 -10.27 -4.85
C GLU A 170 -1.81 -10.08 -5.90
N GLN A 171 -2.16 -9.79 -7.16
CA GLN A 171 -1.21 -9.50 -8.22
C GLN A 171 -0.37 -8.25 -7.93
N LEU A 172 -0.97 -7.14 -7.49
CA LEU A 172 -0.25 -5.94 -7.09
C LEU A 172 0.74 -6.23 -5.95
N SER A 173 0.30 -6.93 -4.91
CA SER A 173 1.19 -7.30 -3.81
C SER A 173 2.32 -8.24 -4.23
N ALA A 174 2.06 -9.17 -5.15
CA ALA A 174 3.07 -10.06 -5.69
C ALA A 174 4.11 -9.28 -6.52
N GLN A 175 3.67 -8.35 -7.36
CA GLN A 175 4.59 -7.47 -8.11
C GLN A 175 5.49 -6.65 -7.18
N MET A 176 4.95 -6.12 -6.07
CA MET A 176 5.78 -5.42 -5.08
C MET A 176 6.75 -6.36 -4.36
N ALA A 177 6.32 -7.59 -4.04
CA ALA A 177 7.18 -8.58 -3.40
C ALA A 177 8.30 -9.05 -4.35
N ASP A 178 7.99 -9.27 -5.63
CA ASP A 178 8.96 -9.65 -6.66
C ASP A 178 10.00 -8.54 -6.89
N LEU A 179 9.56 -7.28 -6.89
CA LEU A 179 10.43 -6.12 -7.06
C LEU A 179 11.34 -5.89 -5.84
N ILE A 180 10.75 -5.84 -4.64
CA ILE A 180 11.46 -5.46 -3.41
C ILE A 180 12.24 -6.65 -2.82
N MET A 181 11.80 -7.87 -3.11
CA MET A 181 12.35 -9.12 -2.58
C MET A 181 12.49 -9.12 -1.05
N PRO A 182 11.46 -8.76 -0.25
CA PRO A 182 11.55 -8.79 1.19
C PRO A 182 11.86 -10.23 1.68
N PRO A 183 12.72 -10.42 2.69
CA PRO A 183 12.99 -11.76 3.20
C PRO A 183 11.76 -12.34 3.90
N CYS A 184 11.72 -13.67 4.01
CA CYS A 184 10.84 -14.30 4.98
C CYS A 184 11.30 -13.91 6.39
N ILE A 185 10.44 -13.21 7.12
CA ILE A 185 10.70 -12.80 8.49
C ILE A 185 9.86 -13.61 9.45
N ASN A 186 10.40 -13.83 10.65
CA ASN A 186 9.65 -14.33 11.78
C ASN A 186 9.90 -13.36 12.93
N PRO A 187 9.16 -12.25 12.98
CA PRO A 187 9.33 -11.27 14.04
C PRO A 187 9.22 -11.97 15.39
N SER A 188 10.27 -11.83 16.18
CA SER A 188 10.31 -12.37 17.54
C SER A 188 9.10 -11.93 18.37
N ASP A 189 8.79 -12.68 19.44
CA ASP A 189 7.82 -12.29 20.47
C ASP A 189 8.37 -11.07 21.26
N GLN A 190 8.38 -9.93 20.58
CA GLN A 190 8.81 -8.68 21.15
C GLN A 190 7.79 -8.19 22.18
N PRO A 191 8.23 -7.47 23.22
CA PRO A 191 7.32 -6.76 24.11
C PRO A 191 6.32 -5.91 23.33
N PHE A 192 5.10 -5.84 23.85
CA PHE A 192 3.99 -5.12 23.21
C PHE A 192 4.35 -3.66 22.88
N GLU A 193 5.06 -3.00 23.80
CA GLU A 193 5.52 -1.62 23.70
C GLU A 193 6.47 -1.43 22.51
N LEU A 194 7.41 -2.37 22.33
CA LEU A 194 8.38 -2.32 21.25
C LEU A 194 7.70 -2.53 19.89
N ARG A 195 6.84 -3.56 19.78
CA ARG A 195 6.05 -3.75 18.56
C ARG A 195 5.26 -2.48 18.22
N ASN A 196 4.59 -1.87 19.19
CA ASN A 196 3.83 -0.64 18.94
C ASN A 196 4.71 0.55 18.55
N ALA A 197 5.90 0.69 19.11
CA ALA A 197 6.84 1.74 18.71
C ALA A 197 7.23 1.59 17.24
N ILE A 198 7.55 0.37 16.79
CA ILE A 198 7.88 0.08 15.39
C ILE A 198 6.68 0.34 14.48
N LEU A 199 5.48 -0.08 14.87
CA LEU A 199 4.25 0.16 14.09
C LEU A 199 3.91 1.66 14.00
N THR A 200 4.15 2.42 15.07
CA THR A 200 3.97 3.87 15.07
C THR A 200 4.97 4.56 14.14
N LEU A 201 6.23 4.14 14.19
CA LEU A 201 7.27 4.61 13.27
C LEU A 201 6.92 4.28 11.82
N LEU A 202 6.49 3.04 11.54
CA LEU A 202 6.06 2.61 10.21
C LEU A 202 4.91 3.48 9.70
N SER A 203 3.93 3.80 10.54
CA SER A 203 2.82 4.67 10.18
C SER A 203 3.31 6.07 9.78
N GLY A 204 4.17 6.69 10.59
CA GLY A 204 4.75 8.01 10.29
C GLY A 204 5.63 8.01 9.04
N LEU A 205 6.48 7.00 8.89
CA LEU A 205 7.35 6.82 7.73
C LEU A 205 6.52 6.64 6.44
N THR A 206 5.47 5.83 6.50
CA THR A 206 4.54 5.61 5.38
C THR A 206 3.83 6.90 4.99
N SER A 207 3.31 7.67 5.96
CA SER A 207 2.64 8.94 5.71
C SER A 207 3.57 9.96 5.04
N VAL A 208 4.77 10.17 5.59
CA VAL A 208 5.74 11.12 5.02
C VAL A 208 6.19 10.68 3.64
N SER A 209 6.37 9.37 3.42
CA SER A 209 6.76 8.84 2.12
C SER A 209 5.65 8.99 1.08
N ASP A 210 4.37 8.78 1.43
CA ASP A 210 3.23 9.07 0.55
C ASP A 210 3.15 10.56 0.21
N TRP A 211 3.46 11.46 1.15
CA TRP A 211 3.50 12.90 0.87
C TRP A 211 4.59 13.26 -0.13
N ILE A 212 5.81 12.75 0.06
CA ILE A 212 6.93 12.98 -0.86
C ILE A 212 6.62 12.39 -2.24
N ALA A 213 6.15 11.14 -2.31
CA ALA A 213 5.74 10.45 -3.54
C ALA A 213 4.55 11.12 -4.26
N SER A 214 3.86 12.05 -3.58
CA SER A 214 2.77 12.84 -4.15
C SER A 214 3.22 14.18 -4.72
N ILE A 215 4.50 14.57 -4.59
CA ILE A 215 5.04 15.81 -5.14
C ILE A 215 5.19 15.66 -6.66
N GLU A 216 4.32 16.35 -7.42
CA GLU A 216 4.23 16.22 -8.88
C GLU A 216 5.56 16.49 -9.61
N ASP A 217 6.30 17.50 -9.13
CA ASP A 217 7.60 17.90 -9.72
C ASP A 217 8.70 16.85 -9.53
N LEU A 218 8.59 16.00 -8.51
CA LEU A 218 9.56 14.93 -8.23
C LEU A 218 9.18 13.62 -8.92
N PHE A 219 7.88 13.38 -9.11
CA PHE A 219 7.33 12.14 -9.63
C PHE A 219 6.49 12.41 -10.88
N THR A 220 7.17 12.72 -11.98
CA THR A 220 6.51 13.08 -13.24
C THR A 220 5.72 11.91 -13.86
N THR A 221 4.64 12.23 -14.56
CA THR A 221 3.86 11.26 -15.35
C THR A 221 4.62 10.88 -16.62
N SER A 222 5.59 9.97 -16.51
CA SER A 222 6.10 9.29 -17.71
C SER A 222 4.97 8.43 -18.31
N PRO A 223 4.90 8.23 -19.64
CA PRO A 223 3.97 7.25 -20.20
C PRO A 223 4.16 5.91 -19.47
N ALA A 224 3.05 5.23 -19.15
CA ALA A 224 3.08 4.03 -18.32
C ALA A 224 4.17 3.06 -18.85
N PRO A 225 5.21 2.77 -18.05
CA PRO A 225 6.32 1.93 -18.50
C PRO A 225 5.79 0.52 -18.83
N GLN A 226 6.47 -0.19 -19.73
CA GLN A 226 6.00 -1.51 -20.17
C GLN A 226 6.15 -2.58 -19.08
N ASN A 227 7.08 -2.37 -18.13
CA ASN A 227 7.29 -3.22 -16.96
C ASN A 227 7.84 -2.40 -15.78
N LEU A 228 7.82 -2.98 -14.56
CA LEU A 228 8.30 -2.32 -13.35
C LEU A 228 9.82 -2.14 -13.29
N CYS A 229 10.59 -3.07 -13.87
CA CYS A 229 12.05 -3.01 -13.85
C CYS A 229 12.60 -1.79 -14.61
N GLU A 230 11.89 -1.33 -15.64
CA GLU A 230 12.22 -0.11 -16.37
C GLU A 230 11.80 1.17 -15.62
N TYR A 231 10.96 1.05 -14.58
CA TYR A 231 10.44 2.16 -13.81
C TYR A 231 11.24 2.46 -12.53
N THR A 232 11.80 1.42 -11.94
CA THR A 232 12.48 1.44 -10.62
C THR A 232 13.97 1.74 -10.75
N ILE A 233 14.58 2.13 -9.63
CA ILE A 233 16.05 2.32 -9.51
C ILE A 233 16.64 1.25 -8.54
N LEU A 234 15.83 0.29 -8.08
CA LEU A 234 16.24 -0.80 -7.17
C LEU A 234 17.28 -1.76 -7.76
#